data_AF-A0A345VII7-F1
#
_entry.id   AF-A0A345VII7-F1
#
_cell.length_a   1.000
_cell.length_b   1.000
_cell.length_c   1.000
_cell.angle_alpha   90.00
_cell.angle_beta   90.00
_cell.angle_gamma   90.00
#
_symmetry.space_group_name_H-M   'P 1'
#
loop_
_entity.id
_entity.type
_entity.pdbx_description
1 polymer ?
#
loop_
_entity_poly.entity_id
_entity_poly.type
_entity_poly.pdbx_seq_one_letter_code
_entity_poly.pdbx_strand_id
1 'polypeptide(L)'
;MADKDEIIQLLKNTKLTQAQIANRLGLSVQRISQVNTEHNIRQQNAKRPWEANEEDYLSKYVGQLSINQLARDLNRTKWSVTTKIAAMGLSVDQNDNRAPKKIVFKEDKPYVMSKRPKIEIDDSFVRRRTY
;
A
#
# COMPACT_ATOMS: atom_id res chain seq x y z
N MET A 1 -10.48 -30.96 -14.01
CA MET A 1 -9.81 -29.64 -14.01
C MET A 1 -10.74 -28.69 -13.30
N ALA A 2 -10.30 -27.93 -12.30
CA ALA A 2 -11.15 -26.89 -11.71
C ALA A 2 -11.39 -25.81 -12.78
N ASP A 3 -12.66 -25.51 -13.03
CA ASP A 3 -13.04 -24.56 -14.07
C ASP A 3 -12.63 -23.14 -13.69
N LYS A 4 -12.19 -22.39 -14.71
CA LYS A 4 -11.73 -21.00 -14.55
C LYS A 4 -12.77 -20.14 -13.84
N ASP A 5 -14.05 -20.43 -14.05
CA ASP A 5 -15.19 -19.71 -13.48
C ASP A 5 -15.30 -19.89 -11.95
N GLU A 6 -14.94 -21.06 -11.43
CA GLU A 6 -14.94 -21.31 -9.98
C GLU A 6 -13.87 -20.44 -9.27
N ILE A 7 -12.70 -20.30 -9.89
CA ILE A 7 -11.63 -19.41 -9.42
C ILE A 7 -12.11 -17.95 -9.42
N ILE A 8 -12.80 -17.52 -10.47
CA ILE A 8 -13.33 -16.16 -10.60
C ILE A 8 -14.38 -15.87 -9.51
N GLN A 9 -15.30 -16.80 -9.24
CA GLN A 9 -16.30 -16.64 -8.17
C GLN A 9 -15.64 -16.50 -6.80
N LEU A 10 -14.63 -17.32 -6.49
CA LEU A 10 -13.90 -17.25 -5.22
C LEU A 10 -13.06 -15.98 -5.09
N LEU A 11 -12.49 -15.48 -6.20
CA LEU A 11 -11.76 -14.21 -6.20
C LEU A 11 -12.69 -13.01 -5.97
N LYS A 12 -13.91 -13.02 -6.53
CA LYS A 12 -14.91 -11.97 -6.28
C LYS A 12 -15.34 -11.92 -4.80
N ASN A 13 -15.36 -13.06 -4.12
CA ASN A 13 -15.67 -13.13 -2.70
C ASN A 13 -14.48 -12.69 -1.84
N THR A 14 -14.62 -11.56 -1.15
CA THR A 14 -13.49 -10.86 -0.53
C THR A 14 -12.90 -11.53 0.72
N LYS A 15 -13.57 -12.55 1.28
CA LYS A 15 -13.19 -13.18 2.55
C LYS A 15 -11.99 -14.13 2.47
N LEU A 16 -11.64 -14.62 1.28
CA LEU A 16 -10.55 -15.59 1.10
C LEU A 16 -9.31 -14.94 0.49
N THR A 17 -8.13 -15.32 0.97
CA THR A 17 -6.85 -14.97 0.35
C THR A 17 -6.56 -15.90 -0.84
N GLN A 18 -5.71 -15.47 -1.77
CA GLN A 18 -5.34 -16.32 -2.92
C GLN A 18 -4.70 -17.64 -2.49
N ALA A 19 -3.94 -17.65 -1.39
CA ALA A 19 -3.36 -18.86 -0.80
C ALA A 19 -4.44 -19.81 -0.25
N GLN A 20 -5.48 -19.28 0.38
CA GLN A 20 -6.61 -20.10 0.86
C GLN A 20 -7.43 -20.68 -0.30
N ILE A 21 -7.63 -19.90 -1.37
CA ILE A 21 -8.31 -20.37 -2.59
C ILE A 21 -7.48 -21.48 -3.26
N ALA A 22 -6.15 -21.33 -3.31
CA ALA A 22 -5.22 -22.36 -3.82
C ALA A 22 -5.36 -23.66 -3.05
N ASN A 23 -5.27 -23.59 -1.72
CA ASN A 23 -5.37 -24.76 -0.85
C ASN A 23 -6.75 -25.44 -0.98
N ARG A 24 -7.82 -24.66 -1.13
CA ARG A 24 -9.18 -25.19 -1.28
C ARG A 24 -9.41 -25.92 -2.61
N LEU A 25 -8.83 -25.42 -3.69
CA LEU A 25 -8.97 -25.99 -5.03
C LEU A 25 -7.86 -27.00 -5.38
N GLY A 26 -6.88 -27.20 -4.51
CA GLY A 26 -5.69 -28.01 -4.81
C GLY A 26 -4.85 -27.45 -5.96
N LEU A 27 -4.88 -26.13 -6.17
CA LEU A 27 -4.19 -25.45 -7.26
C LEU A 27 -2.99 -24.66 -6.77
N SER A 28 -2.07 -24.34 -7.68
CA SER A 28 -0.99 -23.41 -7.36
C SER A 28 -1.53 -21.98 -7.17
N VAL A 29 -0.94 -21.26 -6.22
CA VAL A 29 -1.20 -19.82 -6.02
C VAL A 29 -0.92 -19.03 -7.30
N GLN A 30 0.07 -19.47 -8.08
CA GLN A 30 0.43 -18.85 -9.36
C GLN A 30 -0.71 -18.90 -10.38
N ARG A 31 -1.44 -20.03 -10.46
CA ARG A 31 -2.59 -20.16 -11.35
C ARG A 31 -3.71 -19.18 -10.97
N ILE A 32 -3.97 -19.01 -9.68
CA ILE A 32 -4.98 -18.08 -9.18
C ILE A 32 -4.56 -16.63 -9.42
N SER A 33 -3.28 -16.32 -9.18
CA SER A 33 -2.72 -14.99 -9.47
C SER A 33 -2.87 -14.66 -10.96
N GLN A 34 -2.55 -15.60 -11.85
CA GLN A 34 -2.72 -15.44 -13.30
C GLN A 34 -4.17 -15.15 -13.68
N VAL A 35 -5.13 -15.93 -13.17
CA VAL A 35 -6.56 -15.68 -13.42
C VAL A 35 -6.99 -14.33 -12.86
N ASN A 36 -6.51 -13.95 -11.67
CA ASN A 36 -6.79 -12.65 -11.06
C ASN A 36 -6.24 -11.48 -11.88
N THR A 37 -5.06 -11.62 -12.49
CA THR A 37 -4.47 -10.59 -13.38
C THR A 37 -5.17 -10.54 -14.73
N GLU A 38 -5.49 -11.70 -15.32
CA GLU A 38 -6.21 -11.80 -16.60
C GLU A 38 -7.60 -11.15 -16.52
N HIS A 39 -8.27 -11.29 -15.37
CA HIS A 39 -9.63 -10.77 -15.14
C HIS A 39 -9.68 -9.47 -14.32
N ASN A 40 -8.52 -8.93 -13.93
CA ASN A 40 -8.39 -7.67 -13.18
C ASN A 40 -9.29 -7.56 -11.92
N ILE A 41 -9.44 -8.64 -11.14
CA ILE A 41 -10.46 -8.74 -10.08
C ILE A 41 -9.99 -8.09 -8.77
N ARG A 42 -8.77 -8.42 -8.32
CA ARG A 42 -8.19 -7.96 -7.05
C ARG A 42 -6.74 -7.52 -7.26
N GLN A 43 -6.52 -6.47 -8.04
CA GLN A 43 -5.20 -5.87 -8.15
C GLN A 43 -4.87 -5.13 -6.85
N GLN A 44 -4.28 -5.83 -5.88
CA GLN A 44 -3.84 -5.21 -4.62
C GLN A 44 -2.75 -4.14 -4.83
N ASN A 45 -2.06 -4.18 -5.98
CA ASN A 45 -1.04 -3.22 -6.37
C ASN A 45 -1.51 -2.22 -7.43
N ALA A 46 -2.82 -2.06 -7.64
CA ALA A 46 -3.30 -0.95 -8.47
C ALA A 46 -2.80 0.36 -7.83
N LYS A 47 -1.86 1.03 -8.50
CA LYS A 47 -1.31 2.30 -8.04
C LYS A 47 -2.49 3.25 -7.88
N ARG A 48 -2.76 3.73 -6.65
CA ARG A 48 -3.80 4.73 -6.40
C ARG A 48 -3.53 5.92 -7.34
N PRO A 49 -4.44 6.26 -8.26
CA PRO A 49 -4.23 7.36 -9.20
C PRO A 49 -4.10 8.67 -8.44
N TRP A 50 -3.43 9.66 -9.04
CA TRP A 50 -3.38 11.03 -8.51
C TRP A 50 -4.66 11.75 -8.90
N GLU A 51 -5.37 12.31 -7.92
CA GLU A 51 -6.55 13.13 -8.18
C GLU A 51 -6.12 14.58 -8.49
N ALA A 52 -6.89 15.30 -9.31
CA ALA A 52 -6.56 16.67 -9.74
C ALA A 52 -6.37 17.64 -8.55
N ASN A 53 -7.15 17.44 -7.49
CA ASN A 53 -7.10 18.13 -6.21
C ASN A 53 -5.79 17.87 -5.46
N GLU A 54 -5.23 16.65 -5.52
CA GLU A 54 -3.93 16.34 -4.94
C GLU A 54 -2.78 16.96 -5.76
N GLU A 55 -2.95 17.02 -7.08
CA GLU A 55 -1.98 17.65 -7.98
C GLU A 55 -1.93 19.17 -7.80
N ASP A 56 -3.09 19.83 -7.69
CA ASP A 56 -3.21 21.25 -7.36
C ASP A 56 -2.57 21.56 -6.01
N TYR A 57 -2.79 20.72 -4.99
CA TYR A 57 -2.14 20.84 -3.68
C TYR A 57 -0.60 20.80 -3.79
N LEU A 58 -0.05 19.85 -4.54
CA LEU A 58 1.39 19.78 -4.77
C LEU A 58 1.90 21.06 -5.46
N SER A 59 1.25 21.53 -6.52
CA SER A 59 1.70 22.75 -7.22
C SER A 59 1.74 24.00 -6.33
N LYS A 60 0.81 24.11 -5.38
CA LYS A 60 0.68 25.27 -4.48
C LYS A 60 1.69 25.27 -3.33
N TYR A 61 1.94 24.10 -2.74
CA TYR A 61 2.71 23.98 -1.49
C TYR A 61 4.12 23.42 -1.67
N VAL A 62 4.48 22.95 -2.87
CA VAL A 62 5.86 22.57 -3.19
C VAL A 62 6.79 23.76 -2.97
N GLY A 63 7.81 23.56 -2.12
CA GLY A 63 8.75 24.60 -1.69
C GLY A 63 8.36 25.33 -0.39
N GLN A 64 7.08 25.34 -0.02
CA GLN A 64 6.59 25.92 1.25
C GLN A 64 6.58 24.89 2.38
N LEU A 65 6.11 23.68 2.09
CA LEU A 65 6.03 22.55 3.01
C LEU A 65 7.12 21.52 2.69
N SER A 66 7.52 20.76 3.71
CA SER A 66 8.41 19.63 3.47
C SER A 66 7.70 18.47 2.80
N ILE A 67 8.46 17.63 2.09
CA ILE A 67 7.96 16.38 1.49
C ILE A 67 7.27 15.50 2.55
N ASN A 68 7.80 15.52 3.79
CA ASN A 68 7.23 14.79 4.91
C ASN A 68 5.83 15.28 5.29
N GLN A 69 5.60 16.60 5.25
CA GLN A 69 4.31 17.21 5.52
C GLN A 69 3.34 16.93 4.38
N LEU A 70 3.75 17.18 3.13
CA LEU A 70 2.95 16.90 1.94
C LEU A 70 2.48 15.43 1.89
N ALA A 71 3.37 14.50 2.23
CA ALA A 71 3.05 13.07 2.30
C ALA A 71 2.00 12.76 3.37
N ARG A 72 2.06 13.42 4.53
CA ARG A 72 1.07 13.26 5.61
C ARG A 72 -0.28 13.84 5.21
N ASP A 73 -0.30 15.04 4.65
CA ASP A 73 -1.54 15.73 4.26
C ASP A 73 -2.28 14.96 3.15
N LEU A 74 -1.55 14.38 2.20
CA LEU A 74 -2.09 13.62 1.08
C LEU A 74 -2.32 12.12 1.40
N ASN A 75 -2.01 11.68 2.62
CA ASN A 75 -2.00 10.27 3.02
C ASN A 75 -1.26 9.37 2.00
N ARG A 76 -0.11 9.82 1.52
CA ARG A 76 0.75 9.10 0.57
C ARG A 76 2.14 8.87 1.14
N THR A 77 2.90 7.97 0.55
CA THR A 77 4.30 7.76 0.92
C THR A 77 5.16 8.89 0.38
N LYS A 78 6.25 9.22 1.09
CA LYS A 78 7.24 10.23 0.66
C LYS A 78 7.73 9.95 -0.76
N TRP A 79 8.04 8.68 -1.03
CA TRP A 79 8.46 8.22 -2.35
C TRP A 79 7.43 8.57 -3.44
N SER A 80 6.15 8.29 -3.20
CA SER A 80 5.08 8.60 -4.15
C SER A 80 4.98 10.10 -4.43
N VAL A 81 5.10 10.94 -3.40
CA VAL A 81 5.09 12.40 -3.52
C VAL A 81 6.30 12.89 -4.31
N THR A 82 7.52 12.45 -3.96
CA THR A 82 8.75 12.83 -4.67
C THR A 82 8.70 12.44 -6.15
N THR A 83 8.29 11.21 -6.47
CA THR A 83 8.16 10.77 -7.87
C THR A 83 7.13 11.61 -8.62
N LYS A 84 6.02 11.99 -7.99
CA LYS A 84 4.99 12.81 -8.64
C LYS A 84 5.47 14.23 -8.89
N ILE A 85 6.12 14.85 -7.92
CA ILE A 85 6.72 16.18 -8.03
C ILE A 85 7.75 16.20 -9.18
N ALA A 86 8.63 15.19 -9.24
CA ALA A 86 9.58 15.04 -10.34
C ALA A 86 8.88 14.89 -11.69
N ALA A 87 7.79 14.11 -11.75
CA ALA A 87 6.99 13.94 -12.96
C ALA A 87 6.26 15.23 -13.39
N MET A 88 5.97 16.13 -12.46
CA MET A 88 5.41 17.47 -12.73
C MET A 88 6.49 18.49 -13.12
N GLY A 89 7.77 18.13 -13.12
CA GLY A 89 8.87 19.05 -13.40
C GLY A 89 9.11 20.08 -12.30
N LEU A 90 8.54 19.88 -11.10
CA LEU A 90 8.75 20.77 -9.96
C LEU A 90 10.06 20.35 -9.25
N SER A 91 11.00 21.28 -9.10
CA SER A 91 12.27 21.01 -8.41
C SER A 91 12.10 21.24 -6.92
N VAL A 92 12.46 20.24 -6.11
CA VAL A 92 12.45 20.34 -4.65
C VAL A 92 13.87 20.16 -4.15
N ASP A 93 14.36 21.15 -3.42
CA ASP A 93 15.59 21.03 -2.66
C ASP A 93 15.42 19.91 -1.63
N GLN A 94 16.11 18.79 -1.85
CA GLN A 94 15.99 17.56 -1.04
C GLN A 94 16.59 17.73 0.36
N ASN A 95 17.26 18.85 0.63
CA ASN A 95 17.91 19.16 1.90
C ASN A 95 16.90 19.69 2.93
N ASP A 96 15.96 18.84 3.35
CA ASP A 96 15.03 19.16 4.45
C ASP A 96 15.69 18.93 5.82
N ASN A 97 16.75 19.69 6.11
CA ASN A 97 17.25 19.91 7.48
C ASN A 97 16.49 21.06 8.18
N ARG A 98 15.35 21.50 7.63
CA ARG A 98 14.53 22.54 8.24
C ARG A 98 13.84 21.92 9.45
N ALA A 99 14.12 22.47 10.63
CA ALA A 99 13.52 22.01 11.88
C ALA A 99 11.99 21.89 11.70
N PRO A 100 11.36 20.81 12.18
CA PRO A 100 9.91 20.66 12.09
C PRO A 100 9.28 21.86 12.81
N LYS A 101 8.56 22.71 12.06
CA LYS A 101 7.76 23.79 12.67
C LYS A 101 6.76 23.14 13.62
N LYS A 102 6.75 23.56 14.88
CA LYS A 102 5.78 23.09 15.89
C LYS A 102 4.38 23.34 15.33
N ILE A 103 3.65 22.27 15.06
CA ILE A 103 2.25 22.34 14.64
C ILE A 103 1.43 22.34 15.94
N VAL A 104 0.63 23.39 16.15
CA VAL A 104 -0.43 23.39 17.17
C VAL A 104 -1.57 22.56 16.59
N PHE A 105 -1.80 21.39 17.18
CA PHE A 105 -2.88 20.50 16.78
C PHE A 105 -4.23 21.11 17.20
N LYS A 106 -5.10 21.44 16.23
CA LYS A 106 -6.54 21.48 16.51
C LYS A 106 -7.03 20.04 16.41
N GLU A 107 -7.59 19.58 17.52
CA GLU A 107 -7.94 18.20 17.81
C GLU A 107 -8.91 17.62 16.78
N ASP A 108 -8.59 16.44 16.26
CA ASP A 108 -9.60 15.49 15.78
C ASP A 108 -9.10 14.06 16.02
N LYS A 109 -9.43 13.57 17.22
CA LYS A 109 -9.57 12.17 17.68
C LYS A 109 -8.32 11.26 17.55
N PRO A 110 -7.72 10.80 18.66
CA PRO A 110 -6.61 9.87 18.59
C PRO A 110 -7.07 8.55 17.98
N TYR A 111 -6.36 8.07 16.95
CA TYR A 111 -6.44 6.67 16.58
C TYR A 111 -5.98 5.85 17.78
N VAL A 112 -6.91 5.15 18.42
CA VAL A 112 -6.61 4.18 19.46
C VAL A 112 -5.98 2.99 18.77
N MET A 113 -4.65 2.90 18.75
CA MET A 113 -3.98 1.61 18.61
C MET A 113 -4.40 0.77 19.83
N SER A 114 -5.47 -0.03 19.70
CA SER A 114 -5.70 -1.14 20.61
C SER A 114 -4.42 -1.98 20.56
N LYS A 115 -3.67 -2.02 21.66
CA LYS A 115 -2.38 -2.71 21.80
C LYS A 115 -2.48 -4.09 21.12
N ARG A 116 -1.90 -4.26 19.93
CA ARG A 116 -1.82 -5.59 19.32
C ARG A 116 -0.91 -6.41 20.23
N PRO A 117 -1.34 -7.57 20.74
CA PRO A 117 -0.45 -8.41 21.54
C PRO A 117 0.78 -8.78 20.72
N LYS A 118 1.96 -8.74 21.35
CA LYS A 118 3.20 -9.24 20.74
C LYS A 118 2.97 -10.69 20.36
N ILE A 119 3.04 -10.99 19.06
CA ILE A 119 3.15 -12.37 18.60
C ILE A 119 4.60 -12.75 18.92
N GLU A 120 4.81 -13.58 19.93
CA GLU A 120 6.07 -14.28 20.14
C GLU A 120 6.28 -15.19 18.93
N ILE A 121 7.25 -14.85 18.08
CA ILE A 121 7.65 -15.71 16.98
C ILE A 121 8.45 -16.84 17.63
N ASP A 122 7.87 -18.03 17.71
CA ASP A 122 8.60 -19.24 18.06
C ASP A 122 9.57 -19.57 16.90
N ASP A 123 10.87 -19.41 17.16
CA ASP A 123 11.96 -19.64 16.20
C ASP A 123 12.16 -21.14 15.83
N SER A 124 11.27 -22.03 16.27
CA SER A 124 11.30 -23.48 15.97
C SER A 124 11.12 -23.84 14.47
N PHE A 125 10.81 -22.88 13.60
CA PHE A 125 10.59 -23.10 12.17
C PHE A 125 11.77 -22.68 11.26
N VAL A 126 12.96 -22.44 11.80
CA VAL A 126 14.16 -22.18 10.98
C VAL A 126 14.96 -23.47 10.78
N ARG A 127 14.76 -24.08 9.60
CA ARG A 127 15.59 -25.09 8.91
C ARG A 127 15.34 -26.57 9.22
N ARG A 128 14.47 -27.17 8.40
CA ARG A 128 14.78 -28.46 7.76
C ARG A 128 14.66 -28.32 6.25
N ARG A 129 15.78 -28.00 5.61
CA ARG A 129 16.01 -28.32 4.19
C ARG A 129 17.18 -29.30 4.17
N THR A 130 16.81 -30.56 3.98
CA THR A 130 17.69 -31.72 3.83
C THR A 130 18.54 -31.59 2.56
N TYR A 131 19.78 -32.05 2.62
CA TYR A 131 20.50 -32.59 1.46
C TYR A 131 20.19 -34.08 1.35
#